data_AF-A0A455U2P2-F1
#
_entry.id   AF-A0A455U2P2-F1
#
_cell.length_a   1.000
_cell.length_b   1.000
_cell.length_c   1.000
_cell.angle_alpha   90.00
_cell.angle_beta   90.00
_cell.angle_gamma   90.00
#
_symmetry.space_group_name_H-M   'P 1'
#
loop_
_entity.id
_entity.type
_entity.pdbx_description
1 polymer ?
#
loop_
_entity_poly.entity_id
_entity_poly.type
_entity_poly.pdbx_seq_one_letter_code
_entity_poly.pdbx_strand_id
1 'polypeptide(L)'
;MAKELSPRTLAGICHLRDIACQRSTAAQSPPRETPDTLGETWYELTTLRIDSIKTVEEALITQLSALCHHKINQAEDALKKPRRSPAAPRPLPCEQLLALNVAPLGDLTASALTSPLGRSLIELTQAQASRLQGLSDELENTRKALRERKLIERAKGLIMAHQDMSEEEAYRFLRKTSMDQSKSMADMAQAILDLSSMLKRKEETHSR
;
A
#
# COMPACT_ATOMS: atom_id res chain seq x y z
N MET A 1 -6.90 25.68 0.10
CA MET A 1 -5.90 26.53 -0.57
C MET A 1 -5.04 25.65 -1.45
N ALA A 2 -5.17 25.75 -2.77
CA ALA A 2 -4.34 24.98 -3.69
C ALA A 2 -2.91 25.52 -3.60
N LYS A 3 -1.95 24.69 -3.16
CA LYS A 3 -0.53 25.03 -3.28
C LYS A 3 -0.21 25.08 -4.78
N GLU A 4 0.04 26.27 -5.30
CA GLU A 4 0.51 26.44 -6.67
C GLU A 4 1.84 25.70 -6.82
N LEU A 5 1.91 24.81 -7.82
CA LEU A 5 3.11 24.06 -8.14
C LEU A 5 4.18 25.01 -8.65
N SER A 6 5.41 24.89 -8.15
CA SER A 6 6.54 25.69 -8.61
C SER A 6 6.69 25.55 -10.14
N PRO A 7 7.00 26.64 -10.88
CA PRO A 7 7.17 26.60 -12.32
C PRO A 7 8.27 25.61 -12.77
N ARG A 8 9.25 25.32 -11.91
CA ARG A 8 10.26 24.26 -12.12
C ARG A 8 9.64 22.86 -12.12
N THR A 9 8.74 22.60 -11.18
CA THR A 9 8.05 21.32 -11.05
C THR A 9 7.09 21.09 -12.22
N LEU A 10 6.41 22.13 -12.72
CA LEU A 10 5.58 22.07 -13.92
C LEU A 10 6.40 21.80 -15.20
N ALA A 11 7.58 22.43 -15.34
CA ALA A 11 8.50 22.15 -16.44
C ALA A 11 8.99 20.68 -16.39
N GLY A 12 9.31 20.17 -15.20
CA GLY A 12 9.66 18.76 -14.98
C GLY A 12 8.54 17.79 -15.38
N ILE A 13 7.27 18.10 -15.06
CA ILE A 13 6.11 17.30 -15.49
C ILE A 13 6.01 17.23 -17.02
N CYS A 14 6.15 18.38 -17.70
CA CYS A 14 6.12 18.42 -19.17
C CYS A 14 7.24 17.57 -19.77
N HIS A 15 8.45 17.69 -19.23
CA HIS A 15 9.60 16.93 -19.70
C HIS A 15 9.48 15.42 -19.47
N LEU A 16 9.02 14.98 -18.29
CA LEU A 16 8.77 13.56 -18.02
C LEU A 16 7.67 12.98 -18.92
N ARG A 17 6.62 13.76 -19.19
CA ARG A 17 5.57 13.40 -20.14
C ARG A 17 6.12 13.31 -21.56
N ASP A 18 6.96 14.26 -21.98
CA ASP A 18 7.58 14.24 -23.30
C ASP A 18 8.53 13.04 -23.47
N ILE A 19 9.36 12.71 -22.47
CA ILE A 19 10.19 11.50 -22.49
C ILE A 19 9.34 10.22 -22.57
N ALA A 20 8.26 10.14 -21.79
CA ALA A 20 7.36 8.98 -21.81
C ALA A 20 6.64 8.84 -23.16
N CYS A 21 6.26 9.95 -23.79
CA CYS A 21 5.59 9.99 -25.09
C CYS A 21 6.56 9.81 -26.27
N GLN A 22 7.84 10.17 -26.14
CA GLN A 22 8.85 10.12 -27.22
C GLN A 22 9.57 8.77 -27.36
N ARG A 23 9.16 7.72 -26.64
CA ARG A 23 9.76 6.37 -26.80
C ARG A 23 9.48 5.70 -28.17
N SER A 24 8.99 6.43 -29.17
CA SER A 24 8.80 5.92 -30.53
C SER A 24 9.47 6.72 -31.66
N THR A 25 10.19 7.82 -31.40
CA THR A 25 10.94 8.50 -32.48
C THR A 25 12.29 8.98 -32.01
N ALA A 26 13.32 8.23 -32.40
CA ALA A 26 14.70 8.63 -32.29
C ALA A 26 14.99 9.92 -33.08
N ALA A 27 16.08 10.57 -32.68
CA ALA A 27 16.76 11.70 -33.33
C ALA A 27 16.25 13.11 -33.00
N GLN A 28 16.60 13.60 -31.81
CA GLN A 28 17.38 14.83 -31.64
C GLN A 28 17.88 14.98 -30.19
N SER A 29 19.17 15.23 -30.04
CA SER A 29 19.89 15.34 -28.77
C SER A 29 19.39 16.50 -27.90
N PRO A 30 19.28 16.34 -26.57
CA PRO A 30 18.80 17.38 -25.66
C PRO A 30 19.92 18.37 -25.24
N PRO A 31 19.57 19.58 -24.76
CA PRO A 31 20.51 20.39 -23.99
C PRO A 31 20.80 19.70 -22.65
N ARG A 32 22.05 19.81 -22.19
CA ARG A 32 22.56 19.25 -20.93
C ARG A 32 21.74 19.74 -19.72
N GLU A 33 20.74 18.98 -19.29
CA GLU A 33 20.18 19.04 -17.94
C GLU A 33 20.55 17.75 -17.20
N THR A 34 21.12 17.93 -16.01
CA THR A 34 21.74 16.86 -15.22
C THR A 34 20.69 15.85 -14.75
N PRO A 35 20.97 14.53 -14.77
CA PRO A 35 20.03 13.49 -14.32
C PRO A 35 19.51 13.69 -12.89
N ASP A 36 20.24 14.42 -12.06
CA ASP A 36 19.87 14.72 -10.67
C ASP A 36 18.61 15.60 -10.55
N THR A 37 18.34 16.51 -11.49
CA THR A 37 17.20 17.44 -11.42
C THR A 37 15.86 16.74 -11.70
N LEU A 38 15.86 15.67 -12.50
CA LEU A 38 14.67 14.86 -12.76
C LEU A 38 14.30 13.98 -11.57
N GLY A 39 15.30 13.48 -10.85
CA GLY A 39 15.09 12.76 -9.59
C GLY A 39 14.44 13.66 -8.53
N GLU A 40 14.94 14.88 -8.38
CA GLU A 40 14.39 15.87 -7.44
C GLU A 40 12.96 16.27 -7.79
N THR A 41 12.67 16.57 -9.07
CA THR A 41 11.30 16.94 -9.49
C THR A 41 10.32 15.78 -9.35
N TRP A 42 10.72 14.54 -9.65
CA TRP A 42 9.88 13.38 -9.38
C TRP A 42 9.62 13.18 -7.89
N TYR A 43 10.64 13.38 -7.05
CA TYR A 43 10.51 13.31 -5.59
C TYR A 43 9.55 14.37 -5.04
N GLU A 44 9.66 15.63 -5.48
CA GLU A 44 8.74 16.70 -5.10
C GLU A 44 7.29 16.37 -5.47
N LEU A 45 7.06 15.91 -6.70
CA LEU A 45 5.73 15.57 -7.20
C LEU A 45 5.09 14.41 -6.46
N THR A 46 5.87 13.35 -6.22
CA THR A 46 5.38 12.18 -5.50
C THR A 46 5.09 12.50 -4.04
N THR A 47 5.94 13.32 -3.40
CA THR A 47 5.71 13.84 -2.05
C THR A 47 4.42 14.65 -1.98
N LEU A 48 4.23 15.61 -2.90
CA LEU A 48 3.01 16.43 -2.95
C LEU A 48 1.74 15.59 -3.19
N ARG A 49 1.84 14.55 -4.02
CA ARG A 49 0.74 13.60 -4.22
C ARG A 49 0.41 12.85 -2.94
N ILE A 50 1.41 12.35 -2.22
CA ILE A 50 1.24 11.65 -0.95
C ILE A 50 0.60 12.60 0.08
N ASP A 51 1.09 13.83 0.19
CA ASP A 51 0.52 14.84 1.09
C ASP A 51 -0.95 15.13 0.74
N SER A 52 -1.28 15.24 -0.55
CA SER A 52 -2.66 15.46 -0.99
C SER A 52 -3.56 14.28 -0.61
N ILE A 53 -3.10 13.05 -0.78
CA ILE A 53 -3.84 11.86 -0.34
C ILE A 53 -4.00 11.87 1.19
N LYS A 54 -2.97 12.29 1.93
CA LYS A 54 -3.03 12.38 3.39
C LYS A 54 -4.07 13.38 3.87
N THR A 55 -4.20 14.54 3.22
CA THR A 55 -5.26 15.51 3.56
C THR A 55 -6.67 14.94 3.36
N VAL A 56 -6.88 14.12 2.31
CA VAL A 56 -8.15 13.44 2.09
C VAL A 56 -8.41 12.40 3.19
N GLU A 57 -7.39 11.61 3.54
CA GLU A 57 -7.46 10.63 4.63
C GLU A 57 -7.86 11.30 5.96
N GLU A 58 -7.21 12.39 6.33
CA GLU A 58 -7.50 13.14 7.56
C GLU A 58 -8.92 13.71 7.58
N ALA A 59 -9.41 14.22 6.45
CA ALA A 59 -10.77 14.71 6.33
C ALA A 59 -11.80 13.57 6.51
N LEU A 60 -11.55 12.40 5.91
CA LEU A 60 -12.41 11.23 6.05
C LEU A 60 -12.41 10.69 7.48
N ILE A 61 -11.24 10.59 8.13
CA ILE A 61 -11.13 10.19 9.54
C ILE A 61 -11.94 11.11 10.44
N THR A 62 -11.82 12.43 10.23
CA THR A 62 -12.54 13.43 11.03
C THR A 62 -14.06 13.28 10.86
N GLN A 63 -14.55 13.16 9.62
CA GLN A 63 -15.98 13.01 9.35
C GLN A 63 -16.53 11.69 9.89
N LEU A 64 -15.81 10.58 9.70
CA LEU A 64 -16.22 9.27 10.21
C LEU A 64 -16.28 9.27 11.74
N SER A 65 -15.25 9.83 12.39
CA SER A 65 -15.23 9.98 13.85
C SER A 65 -16.45 10.79 14.33
N ALA A 66 -16.72 11.94 13.74
CA ALA A 66 -17.87 12.76 14.11
C ALA A 66 -19.21 12.03 13.94
N LEU A 67 -19.38 11.28 12.84
CA LEU A 67 -20.57 10.46 12.59
C LEU A 67 -20.72 9.34 13.61
N CYS A 68 -19.63 8.64 13.96
CA CYS A 68 -19.64 7.61 14.99
C CYS A 68 -20.09 8.18 16.34
N HIS A 69 -19.50 9.30 16.78
CA HIS A 69 -19.90 9.94 18.04
C HIS A 69 -21.37 10.37 18.02
N HIS A 70 -21.83 10.97 16.92
CA HIS A 70 -23.24 11.35 16.78
C HIS A 70 -24.19 10.15 16.85
N LYS A 71 -23.83 9.04 16.20
CA LYS A 71 -24.63 7.79 16.21
C LYS A 71 -24.66 7.11 17.57
N ILE A 72 -23.54 7.11 18.30
CA ILE A 72 -23.47 6.59 19.67
C ILE A 72 -24.40 7.41 20.57
N ASN A 73 -24.30 8.73 20.54
CA ASN A 73 -25.18 9.62 21.31
C ASN A 73 -26.66 9.41 20.95
N GLN A 74 -26.97 9.28 19.66
CA GLN A 74 -28.33 9.00 19.18
C GLN A 74 -28.87 7.65 19.71
N ALA A 75 -28.03 6.62 19.77
CA ALA A 75 -28.40 5.31 20.31
C ALA A 75 -28.59 5.36 21.83
N GLU A 76 -27.72 6.07 22.56
CA GLU A 76 -27.86 6.28 24.00
C GLU A 76 -29.15 7.04 24.35
N ASP A 77 -29.49 8.08 23.59
CA ASP A 77 -30.73 8.83 23.78
C ASP A 77 -31.98 8.00 23.44
N ALA A 78 -31.88 7.12 22.44
CA ALA A 78 -32.94 6.17 22.12
C ALA A 78 -33.16 5.12 23.22
N LEU A 79 -32.10 4.72 23.93
CA LEU A 79 -32.16 3.81 25.08
C LEU A 79 -32.68 4.50 26.35
N LYS A 80 -32.35 5.79 26.55
CA LYS A 80 -32.83 6.61 27.69
C LYS A 80 -34.32 6.96 27.58
N LYS A 81 -34.88 7.06 26.36
CA LYS A 81 -36.33 7.18 26.18
C LYS A 81 -37.00 5.84 26.57
N PRO A 82 -37.88 5.81 27.60
CA PRO A 82 -38.56 4.57 27.97
C PRO A 82 -39.39 4.07 26.78
N ARG A 83 -39.19 2.80 26.41
CA ARG A 83 -39.93 2.11 25.34
C ARG A 83 -41.42 2.07 25.71
N ARG A 84 -42.17 3.09 25.32
CA ARG A 84 -43.63 3.10 25.44
C ARG A 84 -44.20 2.46 24.16
N SER A 85 -44.46 1.15 24.24
CA SER A 85 -45.25 0.35 23.29
C SER A 85 -46.70 0.91 23.19
N PRO A 86 -47.51 0.65 22.14
CA PRO A 86 -47.47 -0.48 21.21
C PRO A 86 -47.42 -0.12 19.72
N ALA A 87 -47.26 -1.16 18.90
CA ALA A 87 -47.27 -1.11 17.44
C ALA A 87 -48.38 -0.21 16.88
N ALA A 88 -48.00 0.95 16.31
CA ALA A 88 -48.88 1.74 15.47
C ALA A 88 -48.98 1.08 14.08
N PRO A 89 -50.16 1.11 13.41
CA PRO A 89 -50.31 0.57 12.07
C PRO A 89 -49.30 1.24 11.14
N ARG A 90 -48.57 0.44 10.35
CA ARG A 90 -47.70 0.95 9.29
C ARG A 90 -48.53 1.85 8.35
N PRO A 91 -48.18 3.13 8.18
CA PRO A 91 -48.85 3.96 7.19
C PRO A 91 -48.51 3.45 5.78
N LEU A 92 -49.42 3.71 4.84
CA LEU A 92 -49.34 3.27 3.46
C LEU A 92 -48.12 3.87 2.75
N PRO A 93 -47.58 3.22 1.69
CA PRO A 93 -46.33 3.60 1.03
C PRO A 93 -46.26 5.05 0.55
N CYS A 94 -47.41 5.66 0.22
CA CYS A 94 -47.50 7.02 -0.29
C CYS A 94 -47.20 8.10 0.77
N GLU A 95 -47.42 7.84 2.06
CA GLU A 95 -47.06 8.81 3.12
C GLU A 95 -45.56 8.80 3.41
N GLN A 96 -44.89 7.66 3.23
CA GLN A 96 -43.43 7.55 3.41
C GLN A 96 -42.65 8.30 2.33
N LEU A 97 -43.21 8.44 1.13
CA LEU A 97 -42.61 9.24 0.05
C LEU A 97 -42.70 10.74 0.31
N LEU A 98 -43.75 11.23 0.97
CA LEU A 98 -43.86 12.65 1.35
C LEU A 98 -42.85 13.05 2.44
N ALA A 99 -42.48 12.14 3.35
CA ALA A 99 -41.51 12.38 4.41
C ALA A 99 -40.05 12.52 3.90
N LEU A 100 -39.76 12.04 2.69
CA LEU A 100 -38.42 12.17 2.07
C LEU A 100 -38.11 13.59 1.59
N ASN A 101 -39.10 14.49 1.57
CA ASN A 101 -38.94 15.84 1.00
C ASN A 101 -38.52 16.91 2.01
N VAL A 102 -38.27 16.56 3.28
CA VAL A 102 -37.99 17.52 4.36
C VAL A 102 -36.80 17.13 5.27
N ALA A 103 -36.16 15.97 5.07
CA ALA A 103 -35.07 15.52 5.95
C ALA A 103 -33.70 16.08 5.53
N PRO A 104 -32.85 16.55 6.47
CA PRO A 104 -31.47 16.91 6.16
C PRO A 104 -30.68 15.68 5.70
N LEU A 105 -29.75 15.87 4.76
CA LEU A 105 -28.98 14.81 4.07
C LEU A 105 -28.38 13.71 4.99
N GLY A 106 -28.10 14.04 6.25
CA GLY A 106 -27.58 13.10 7.27
C GLY A 106 -28.57 12.01 7.69
N ASP A 107 -29.88 12.30 7.77
CA ASP A 107 -30.89 11.29 8.13
C ASP A 107 -31.27 10.40 6.94
N LEU A 108 -31.20 10.95 5.72
CA LEU A 108 -31.33 10.21 4.47
C LEU A 108 -30.19 9.19 4.30
N THR A 109 -28.95 9.58 4.59
CA THR A 109 -27.80 8.67 4.50
C THR A 109 -27.81 7.60 5.61
N ALA A 110 -28.25 7.93 6.82
CA ALA A 110 -28.44 6.96 7.89
C ALA A 110 -29.52 5.91 7.54
N SER A 111 -30.67 6.35 7.02
CA SER A 111 -31.74 5.46 6.56
C SER A 111 -31.31 4.63 5.34
N ALA A 112 -30.53 5.21 4.42
CA ALA A 112 -29.97 4.54 3.26
C ALA A 112 -28.91 3.49 3.62
N LEU A 113 -28.13 3.68 4.70
CA LEU A 113 -27.18 2.69 5.20
C LEU A 113 -27.88 1.48 5.87
N THR A 114 -29.08 1.68 6.44
CA THR A 114 -29.96 0.59 6.91
C THR A 114 -30.86 0.00 5.82
N SER A 115 -30.97 0.65 4.67
CA SER A 115 -31.66 0.16 3.47
C SER A 115 -30.86 -0.96 2.81
N PRO A 116 -31.47 -1.85 1.98
CA PRO A 116 -30.74 -2.84 1.19
C PRO A 116 -29.58 -2.25 0.36
N LEU A 117 -29.68 -0.97 -0.03
CA LEU A 117 -28.61 -0.24 -0.72
C LEU A 117 -27.36 -0.02 0.16
N GLY A 118 -27.55 0.24 1.46
CA GLY A 118 -26.47 0.40 2.42
C GLY A 118 -25.69 -0.89 2.67
N ARG A 119 -26.40 -2.03 2.76
CA ARG A 119 -25.76 -3.35 2.82
C ARG A 119 -24.95 -3.63 1.56
N SER A 120 -25.52 -3.35 0.39
CA SER A 120 -24.83 -3.53 -0.90
C SER A 120 -23.58 -2.66 -1.02
N LEU A 121 -23.60 -1.42 -0.53
CA LEU A 121 -22.42 -0.56 -0.50
C LEU A 121 -21.35 -1.07 0.47
N ILE A 122 -21.74 -1.52 1.66
CA ILE A 122 -20.80 -2.11 2.62
C ILE A 122 -20.16 -3.38 2.03
N GLU A 123 -20.95 -4.27 1.43
CA GLU A 123 -20.46 -5.47 0.76
C GLU A 123 -19.50 -5.13 -0.39
N LEU A 124 -19.82 -4.12 -1.21
CA LEU A 124 -18.94 -3.66 -2.28
C LEU A 124 -17.64 -3.07 -1.75
N THR A 125 -17.70 -2.24 -0.71
CA THR A 125 -16.48 -1.66 -0.08
C THR A 125 -15.62 -2.74 0.57
N GLN A 126 -16.23 -3.75 1.20
CA GLN A 126 -15.52 -4.88 1.78
C GLN A 126 -14.87 -5.75 0.70
N ALA A 127 -15.57 -6.01 -0.41
CA ALA A 127 -15.03 -6.73 -1.56
C ALA A 127 -13.84 -5.97 -2.18
N GLN A 128 -13.96 -4.64 -2.32
CA GLN A 128 -12.88 -3.80 -2.83
C GLN A 128 -11.67 -3.77 -1.87
N ALA A 129 -11.91 -3.67 -0.57
CA ALA A 129 -10.85 -3.72 0.44
C ALA A 129 -10.13 -5.08 0.42
N SER A 130 -10.88 -6.19 0.37
CA SER A 130 -10.31 -7.54 0.26
C SER A 130 -9.49 -7.71 -1.02
N ARG A 131 -9.95 -7.15 -2.14
CA ARG A 131 -9.21 -7.18 -3.41
C ARG A 131 -7.90 -6.38 -3.32
N LEU A 132 -7.93 -5.19 -2.74
CA LEU A 132 -6.73 -4.36 -2.55
C LEU A 132 -5.73 -5.03 -1.60
N GLN A 133 -6.22 -5.69 -0.54
CA GLN A 133 -5.39 -6.49 0.35
C GLN A 133 -4.72 -7.64 -0.39
N GLY A 134 -5.50 -8.41 -1.18
CA GLY A 134 -4.95 -9.53 -1.97
C GLY A 134 -3.87 -9.08 -2.95
N LEU A 135 -4.07 -7.97 -3.66
CA LEU A 135 -3.06 -7.39 -4.55
C LEU A 135 -1.80 -6.94 -3.79
N SER A 136 -1.96 -6.40 -2.58
CA SER A 136 -0.83 -5.99 -1.74
C SER A 136 -0.04 -7.21 -1.25
N ASP A 137 -0.73 -8.29 -0.89
CA ASP A 137 -0.12 -9.55 -0.46
C ASP A 137 0.62 -10.25 -1.62
N GLU A 138 0.06 -10.24 -2.83
CA GLU A 138 0.74 -10.73 -4.05
C GLU A 138 2.02 -9.95 -4.34
N LEU A 139 1.96 -8.63 -4.20
CA LEU A 139 3.12 -7.75 -4.36
C LEU A 139 4.20 -8.07 -3.31
N GLU A 140 3.81 -8.23 -2.05
CA GLU A 140 4.77 -8.56 -0.99
C GLU A 140 5.37 -9.96 -1.19
N ASN A 141 4.57 -10.95 -1.59
CA ASN A 141 5.04 -12.29 -1.88
C ASN A 141 6.03 -12.32 -3.06
N THR A 142 5.75 -11.58 -4.14
CA THR A 142 6.68 -11.49 -5.28
C THR A 142 7.98 -10.77 -4.90
N ARG A 143 7.90 -9.69 -4.12
CA ARG A 143 9.09 -9.00 -3.56
C ARG A 143 9.89 -9.92 -2.64
N LYS A 144 9.22 -10.72 -1.82
CA LYS A 144 9.86 -11.70 -0.93
C LYS A 144 10.59 -12.77 -1.75
N ALA A 145 9.94 -13.38 -2.74
CA ALA A 145 10.57 -14.38 -3.61
C ALA A 145 11.81 -13.82 -4.36
N LEU A 146 11.76 -12.56 -4.81
CA LEU A 146 12.89 -11.91 -5.46
C LEU A 146 14.06 -11.68 -4.48
N ARG A 147 13.77 -11.26 -3.25
CA ARG A 147 14.78 -11.11 -2.18
C ARG A 147 15.43 -12.45 -1.85
N GLU A 148 14.62 -13.49 -1.66
CA GLU A 148 15.10 -14.85 -1.37
C GLU A 148 16.01 -15.38 -2.49
N ARG A 149 15.61 -15.22 -3.76
CA ARG A 149 16.46 -15.60 -4.90
C ARG A 149 17.79 -14.87 -4.89
N LYS A 150 17.79 -13.56 -4.62
CA LYS A 150 19.02 -12.77 -4.53
C LYS A 150 19.94 -13.27 -3.41
N LEU A 151 19.40 -13.67 -2.26
CA LEU A 151 20.19 -14.25 -1.17
C LEU A 151 20.80 -15.59 -1.58
N ILE A 152 20.00 -16.47 -2.20
CA ILE A 152 20.45 -17.78 -2.68
C ILE A 152 21.58 -17.64 -3.70
N GLU A 153 21.44 -16.75 -4.69
CA GLU A 153 22.49 -16.50 -5.69
C GLU A 153 23.79 -15.98 -5.06
N ARG A 154 23.69 -15.06 -4.09
CA ARG A 154 24.87 -14.54 -3.37
C ARG A 154 25.55 -15.61 -2.53
N ALA A 155 24.78 -16.46 -1.85
CA ALA A 155 25.33 -17.57 -1.07
C ALA A 155 26.01 -18.60 -1.98
N LYS A 156 25.41 -18.95 -3.13
CA LYS A 156 26.05 -19.80 -4.15
C LYS A 156 27.39 -19.21 -4.60
N GLY A 157 27.43 -17.93 -4.97
CA GLY A 157 28.66 -17.27 -5.40
C GLY A 157 29.76 -17.30 -4.33
N LEU A 158 29.39 -17.15 -3.05
CA LEU A 158 30.33 -17.30 -1.93
C LEU A 158 30.84 -18.74 -1.79
N ILE A 159 29.95 -19.74 -1.85
CA ILE A 159 30.33 -21.16 -1.75
C ILE A 159 31.27 -21.53 -2.91
N MET A 160 30.95 -21.09 -4.13
CA MET A 160 31.79 -21.29 -5.31
C MET A 160 33.20 -20.70 -5.10
N ALA A 161 33.29 -19.49 -4.55
CA ALA A 161 34.57 -18.81 -4.33
C ALA A 161 35.43 -19.42 -3.21
N HIS A 162 34.83 -20.07 -2.21
CA HIS A 162 35.55 -20.61 -1.05
C HIS A 162 35.83 -22.12 -1.12
N GLN A 163 35.03 -22.86 -1.89
CA GLN A 163 35.14 -24.32 -2.00
C GLN A 163 35.50 -24.80 -3.41
N ASP A 164 35.77 -23.88 -4.35
CA ASP A 164 36.10 -24.18 -5.75
C ASP A 164 35.12 -25.16 -6.41
N MET A 165 33.82 -24.97 -6.14
CA MET A 165 32.74 -25.81 -6.66
C MET A 165 32.03 -25.16 -7.84
N SER A 166 31.47 -25.98 -8.74
CA SER A 166 30.57 -25.50 -9.79
C SER A 166 29.24 -24.98 -9.22
N GLU A 167 28.50 -24.19 -10.00
CA GLU A 167 27.21 -23.64 -9.56
C GLU A 167 26.21 -24.73 -9.15
N GLU A 168 26.16 -25.81 -9.92
CA GLU A 168 25.26 -26.95 -9.71
C GLU A 168 25.61 -27.73 -8.43
N GLU A 169 26.89 -27.83 -8.10
CA GLU A 169 27.36 -28.40 -6.84
C GLU A 169 27.08 -27.48 -5.66
N ALA A 170 27.30 -26.18 -5.80
CA ALA A 170 26.99 -25.20 -4.77
C ALA A 170 25.49 -25.18 -4.44
N TYR A 171 24.61 -25.27 -5.46
CA TYR A 171 23.17 -25.37 -5.25
C TYR A 171 22.78 -26.67 -4.51
N ARG A 172 23.34 -27.82 -4.93
CA ARG A 172 23.11 -29.11 -4.25
C ARG A 172 23.59 -29.09 -2.81
N PHE A 173 24.75 -28.51 -2.54
CA PHE A 173 25.30 -28.34 -1.20
C PHE A 173 24.41 -27.46 -0.33
N LEU A 174 23.99 -26.29 -0.83
CA LEU A 174 23.10 -25.38 -0.11
C LEU A 174 21.76 -26.04 0.20
N ARG A 175 21.18 -26.75 -0.78
CA ARG A 175 19.92 -27.49 -0.60
C ARG A 175 20.05 -28.60 0.43
N LYS A 176 21.13 -29.39 0.37
CA LYS A 176 21.40 -30.46 1.34
C LYS A 176 21.55 -29.89 2.75
N THR A 177 22.33 -28.83 2.91
CA THR A 177 22.55 -28.18 4.22
C THR A 177 21.25 -27.59 4.78
N SER A 178 20.41 -27.00 3.92
CA SER A 178 19.08 -26.51 4.28
C SER A 178 18.16 -27.64 4.76
N MET A 179 18.18 -28.80 4.10
CA MET A 179 17.43 -29.99 4.52
C MET A 179 17.95 -30.55 5.85
N ASP A 180 19.27 -30.71 5.99
CA ASP A 180 19.90 -31.23 7.19
C ASP A 180 19.61 -30.35 8.43
N GLN A 181 19.47 -29.03 8.23
CA GLN A 181 19.09 -28.08 9.28
C GLN A 181 17.59 -27.82 9.40
N SER A 182 16.74 -28.44 8.58
CA SER A 182 15.29 -28.19 8.53
C SER A 182 14.91 -26.70 8.40
N LYS A 183 15.69 -25.94 7.63
CA LYS A 183 15.49 -24.51 7.37
C LYS A 183 15.19 -24.27 5.90
N SER A 184 14.57 -23.15 5.56
CA SER A 184 14.41 -22.77 4.15
C SER A 184 15.77 -22.51 3.50
N MET A 185 15.88 -22.70 2.19
CA MET A 185 17.12 -22.40 1.46
C MET A 185 17.51 -20.92 1.58
N ALA A 186 16.52 -20.02 1.67
CA ALA A 186 16.76 -18.59 1.86
C ALA A 186 17.36 -18.29 3.24
N ASP A 187 16.83 -18.91 4.31
CA ASP A 187 17.38 -18.75 5.66
C ASP A 187 18.80 -19.32 5.77
N MET A 188 19.05 -20.47 5.14
CA MET A 188 20.38 -21.04 5.09
C MET A 188 21.35 -20.15 4.30
N ALA A 189 20.91 -19.59 3.17
CA ALA A 189 21.69 -18.64 2.38
C ALA A 189 22.03 -17.39 3.20
N GLN A 190 21.07 -16.85 3.95
CA GLN A 190 21.29 -15.71 4.84
C GLN A 190 22.31 -16.04 5.93
N ALA A 191 22.17 -17.18 6.62
CA ALA A 191 23.11 -17.60 7.65
C ALA A 191 24.55 -17.76 7.13
N ILE A 192 24.73 -18.31 5.93
CA ILE A 192 26.05 -18.44 5.29
C ILE A 192 26.65 -17.06 5.01
N LEU A 193 25.86 -16.13 4.48
CA LEU A 193 26.30 -14.77 4.20
C LEU A 193 26.66 -14.02 5.49
N ASP A 194 25.88 -14.18 6.55
CA ASP A 194 26.13 -13.56 7.84
C ASP A 194 27.44 -14.05 8.45
N LEU A 195 27.68 -15.37 8.47
CA LEU A 195 28.95 -15.94 8.92
C LEU A 195 30.13 -15.38 8.10
N SER A 196 29.99 -15.29 6.78
CA SER A 196 31.04 -14.73 5.92
C SER A 196 31.38 -13.28 6.24
N SER A 197 30.35 -12.48 6.58
CA SER A 197 30.52 -11.07 6.94
C SER A 197 31.20 -10.90 8.30
N MET A 198 30.97 -11.83 9.23
CA MET A 198 31.64 -11.84 10.53
C MET A 198 33.11 -12.25 10.40
N LEU A 199 33.42 -13.22 9.53
CA LEU A 199 34.79 -13.68 9.30
C LEU A 199 35.64 -12.61 8.59
N LYS A 200 35.12 -11.97 7.54
CA LYS A 200 35.84 -10.87 6.83
C LYS A 200 36.23 -9.72 7.75
N ARG A 201 35.37 -9.34 8.70
CA ARG A 201 35.63 -8.25 9.65
C ARG A 201 36.83 -8.53 10.57
N LYS A 202 37.15 -9.81 10.81
CA LYS A 202 38.26 -10.20 11.69
C LYS A 202 39.63 -10.14 10.99
N GLU A 203 39.66 -10.35 9.68
CA GLU A 203 40.90 -10.26 8.88
C GLU A 203 41.34 -8.79 8.68
N GLU A 204 40.40 -7.86 8.49
CA GLU A 204 40.70 -6.43 8.35
C GLU A 204 41.22 -5.78 9.65
N THR A 205 40.89 -6.36 10.81
CA THR A 205 41.30 -5.83 12.13
C THR A 205 42.67 -6.33 12.61
N HIS A 206 43.22 -7.38 12.02
CA HIS A 206 44.54 -7.93 12.38
C HIS A 206 45.67 -7.54 11.42
N SER A 207 45.38 -6.69 10.42
CA SER A 207 46.35 -6.25 9.40
C SER A 207 46.68 -4.76 9.47
N ARG A 208 46.64 -4.14 10.66
CA ARG A 208 47.14 -2.79 10.93
C ARG A 208 48.24 -2.79 11.99
#